data_AF-A0A8D2I0X8-F1
#
_entry.id   AF-A0A8D2I0X8-F1
#
_cell.length_a   1.000
_cell.length_b   1.000
_cell.length_c   1.000
_cell.angle_alpha   90.00
_cell.angle_beta   90.00
_cell.angle_gamma   90.00
#
_symmetry.space_group_name_H-M   'P 1'
#
loop_
_entity.id
_entity.type
_entity.pdbx_description
1 polymer ?
#
loop_
_entity_poly.entity_id
_entity_poly.type
_entity_poly.pdbx_seq_one_letter_code
_entity_poly.pdbx_strand_id
1 'polypeptide(L)'
;MGVMLAARLLGLLLLLGLRLQAAGIAEPPLPTVVLAILARNAEHSLPHYLGALERLDYPRARVALWCATDHNMDNTTEMLQEWLAAVGSDYAAVFWRPEGESRSYPSEEGPKHWTKERHQFLMELKQEALTFARNWGADYVLFADTDNILTNNQTLRLLVEKGLPVVAPMLDSQTYYSNFWCGITPQGYYRRTAEYFPTKNRQRRGCFRVPMVHSTFLLSLRAEGTSQLAFHPPHPNYTWPFDDIIVFAYACQAAGVSVHVCNEQRYGYMNVGVKSHQTLEDEKVNFIHLILEALVDGPPMQASAHVSRPPKRPSKMGFDEVFVISLARRPNRRERMLSSLWEMEISGRVVDAVDGRMLNSSILRSLGVDLLPGYEDPYSGRTLTKGEVGCFLSHYSIWEEVVARGLARVLVFEDDVRFQSNFRGRLKQLMEEVEAQKLPWDLIYLGRKQVNPEEEVAVEGLPGLVVAGYSYWTLAYTLSLAGARKLLASQPLHRMLPVDEFLPIMFDQHPNEQYKAHFWPRDLQAFSAQPLLAAPTHYAGDAEWLSDTETSSPWDDDSGRLISWTGSQKTLRGPVLDLAGSSGHSLHPQPRDEL
;
A
#
# COMPACT_ATOMS: atom_id res chain seq x y z
N MET A 1 -49.92 23.15 47.32
CA MET A 1 -49.28 24.36 46.72
C MET A 1 -47.85 24.15 46.22
N GLY A 2 -47.07 23.15 46.68
CA GLY A 2 -45.67 22.97 46.25
C GLY A 2 -45.46 22.42 44.82
N VAL A 3 -46.35 21.58 44.31
CA VAL A 3 -46.20 20.93 42.99
C VAL A 3 -46.40 21.90 41.81
N MET A 4 -47.23 22.93 41.99
CA MET A 4 -47.51 23.95 40.96
C MET A 4 -46.38 24.98 40.79
N LEU A 5 -45.57 25.20 41.84
CA LEU A 5 -44.41 26.10 41.78
C LEU A 5 -43.23 25.44 41.06
N ALA A 6 -43.01 24.15 41.30
CA ALA A 6 -41.96 23.37 40.64
C ALA A 6 -42.18 23.25 39.13
N ALA A 7 -43.43 23.05 38.69
CA ALA A 7 -43.79 22.99 37.26
C ALA A 7 -43.59 24.34 36.54
N ARG A 8 -43.84 25.47 37.23
CA ARG A 8 -43.59 26.81 36.67
C ARG A 8 -42.10 27.15 36.61
N LEU A 9 -41.30 26.70 37.56
CA LEU A 9 -39.83 26.84 37.52
C LEU A 9 -39.20 25.98 36.42
N LEU A 10 -39.68 24.74 36.23
CA LEU A 10 -39.23 23.87 35.14
C LEU A 10 -39.59 24.45 33.77
N GLY A 11 -40.80 25.00 33.64
CA GLY A 11 -41.24 25.70 32.43
C GLY A 11 -40.42 26.96 32.13
N LEU A 12 -40.03 27.74 33.16
CA LEU A 12 -39.14 28.90 32.99
C LEU A 12 -37.73 28.48 32.59
N LEU A 13 -37.18 27.42 33.18
CA LEU A 13 -35.86 26.87 32.84
C LEU A 13 -35.83 26.28 31.42
N LEU A 14 -36.90 25.64 30.97
CA LEU A 14 -37.08 25.18 29.59
C LEU A 14 -37.21 26.36 28.61
N LEU A 15 -37.93 27.42 28.97
CA LEU A 15 -38.04 28.65 28.16
C LEU A 15 -36.72 29.45 28.11
N LEU A 16 -35.91 29.43 29.18
CA LEU A 16 -34.55 29.97 29.19
C LEU A 16 -33.59 29.11 28.38
N GLY A 17 -33.68 27.78 28.47
CA GLY A 17 -32.90 26.84 27.65
C GLY A 17 -33.21 26.94 26.15
N LEU A 18 -34.49 27.10 25.79
CA LEU A 18 -34.94 27.32 24.42
C LEU A 18 -34.57 28.72 23.89
N ARG A 19 -34.48 29.74 24.75
CA ARG A 19 -33.98 31.07 24.37
C ARG A 19 -32.45 31.12 24.23
N LEU A 20 -31.72 30.29 24.95
CA LEU A 20 -30.26 30.14 24.79
C LEU A 20 -29.88 29.37 23.51
N GLN A 21 -30.76 28.50 22.99
CA GLN A 21 -30.59 27.89 21.65
C GLN A 21 -30.98 28.82 20.49
N ALA A 22 -31.75 29.89 20.75
CA ALA A 22 -32.11 30.91 19.76
C ALA A 22 -31.12 32.09 19.69
N ALA A 23 -30.12 32.13 20.57
CA ALA A 23 -28.94 32.98 20.43
C ALA A 23 -27.81 32.09 19.91
N GLY A 24 -27.80 31.84 18.60
CA GLY A 24 -26.72 31.09 17.96
C GLY A 24 -25.39 31.76 18.23
N ILE A 25 -24.62 31.23 19.18
CA ILE A 25 -23.18 31.46 19.24
C ILE A 25 -22.65 30.75 18.00
N ALA A 26 -22.53 31.48 16.90
CA ALA A 26 -21.88 30.97 15.71
C ALA A 26 -20.49 30.49 16.13
N GLU A 27 -20.16 29.24 15.83
CA GLU A 27 -18.79 28.76 16.05
C GLU A 27 -17.83 29.74 15.36
N PRO A 28 -16.74 30.14 16.03
CA PRO A 28 -15.77 31.04 15.42
C PRO A 28 -15.30 30.41 14.10
N PRO A 29 -15.13 31.21 13.03
CA PRO A 29 -14.73 30.68 11.74
C PRO A 29 -13.40 29.94 11.90
N LEU A 30 -13.29 28.76 11.26
CA LEU A 30 -12.05 27.98 11.25
C LEU A 30 -10.87 28.87 10.84
N PRO A 31 -9.67 28.65 11.38
CA PRO A 31 -8.49 29.43 11.03
C PRO A 31 -8.24 29.55 9.51
N THR A 32 -7.51 30.57 9.10
CA THR A 32 -7.05 30.73 7.73
C THR A 32 -5.76 29.96 7.51
N VAL A 33 -5.64 29.30 6.36
CA VAL A 33 -4.48 28.45 6.03
C VAL A 33 -3.94 28.82 4.65
N VAL A 34 -2.63 29.00 4.54
CA VAL A 34 -1.96 28.96 3.23
C VAL A 34 -1.50 27.54 2.95
N LEU A 35 -1.85 26.99 1.79
CA LEU A 35 -1.30 25.74 1.29
C LEU A 35 -0.17 26.05 0.32
N ALA A 36 1.05 25.63 0.66
CA ALA A 36 2.23 25.76 -0.20
C ALA A 36 2.41 24.48 -1.04
N ILE A 37 2.17 24.59 -2.36
CA ILE A 37 2.32 23.53 -3.34
C ILE A 37 3.60 23.80 -4.14
N LEU A 38 4.64 22.99 -3.92
CA LEU A 38 5.93 23.09 -4.62
C LEU A 38 6.10 21.83 -5.46
N ALA A 39 6.10 21.96 -6.78
CA ALA A 39 6.04 20.81 -7.68
C ALA A 39 7.27 20.73 -8.60
N ARG A 40 7.90 19.56 -8.63
CA ARG A 40 8.94 19.22 -9.60
C ARG A 40 8.79 17.77 -10.06
N ASN A 41 8.61 17.56 -11.36
CA ASN A 41 8.48 16.26 -12.00
C ASN A 41 7.46 15.34 -11.30
N ALA A 42 6.31 15.91 -10.98
CA ALA A 42 5.24 15.31 -10.19
C ALA A 42 4.08 14.78 -11.04
N GLU A 43 4.19 14.66 -12.37
CA GLU A 43 3.08 14.23 -13.24
C GLU A 43 2.41 12.93 -12.75
N HIS A 44 3.22 12.01 -12.22
CA HIS A 44 2.78 10.70 -11.72
C HIS A 44 1.94 10.77 -10.43
N SER A 45 2.21 11.72 -9.55
CA SER A 45 1.61 11.81 -8.21
C SER A 45 0.60 12.96 -8.06
N LEU A 46 0.81 14.03 -8.81
CA LEU A 46 0.05 15.27 -8.75
C LEU A 46 -1.47 15.07 -8.88
N PRO A 47 -2.00 14.22 -9.79
CA PRO A 47 -3.45 14.00 -9.85
C PRO A 47 -4.04 13.47 -8.53
N HIS A 48 -3.32 12.57 -7.85
CA HIS A 48 -3.74 11.99 -6.58
C HIS A 48 -3.60 12.98 -5.42
N TYR A 49 -2.54 13.80 -5.45
CA TYR A 49 -2.30 14.87 -4.48
C TYR A 49 -3.40 15.93 -4.55
N LEU A 50 -3.68 16.46 -5.74
CA LEU A 50 -4.70 17.48 -5.96
C LEU A 50 -6.10 16.97 -5.58
N GLY A 51 -6.41 15.71 -5.93
CA GLY A 51 -7.66 15.08 -5.51
C GLY A 51 -7.77 15.00 -3.98
N ALA A 52 -6.68 14.70 -3.27
CA ALA A 52 -6.67 14.69 -1.81
C ALA A 52 -6.94 16.09 -1.22
N LEU A 53 -6.35 17.14 -1.80
CA LEU A 53 -6.58 18.52 -1.39
C LEU A 53 -8.03 18.97 -1.60
N GLU A 54 -8.63 18.62 -2.74
CA GLU A 54 -10.03 18.94 -3.06
C GLU A 54 -11.03 18.37 -2.05
N ARG A 55 -10.68 17.21 -1.48
CA ARG A 55 -11.50 16.47 -0.52
C ARG A 55 -11.25 16.86 0.92
N LEU A 56 -10.24 17.69 1.23
CA LEU A 56 -10.02 18.16 2.59
C LEU A 56 -11.31 18.80 3.11
N ASP A 57 -11.73 18.37 4.30
CA ASP A 57 -12.91 18.92 4.97
C ASP A 57 -12.51 20.23 5.67
N TYR A 58 -12.20 21.23 4.84
CA TYR A 58 -11.82 22.58 5.27
C TYR A 58 -12.44 23.58 4.30
N PRO A 59 -13.08 24.67 4.78
CA PRO A 59 -13.71 25.63 3.89
C PRO A 59 -12.69 26.23 2.93
N ARG A 60 -12.86 26.04 1.61
CA ARG A 60 -11.95 26.58 0.58
C ARG A 60 -11.80 28.09 0.66
N ALA A 61 -12.86 28.80 1.04
CA ALA A 61 -12.84 30.24 1.33
C ALA A 61 -11.96 30.66 2.53
N ARG A 62 -11.40 29.71 3.28
CA ARG A 62 -10.43 29.92 4.36
C ARG A 62 -9.03 29.44 3.98
N VAL A 63 -8.85 28.93 2.77
CA VAL A 63 -7.57 28.43 2.27
C VAL A 63 -7.08 29.30 1.12
N ALA A 64 -5.85 29.79 1.21
CA ALA A 64 -5.15 30.40 0.08
C ALA A 64 -4.15 29.40 -0.50
N LEU A 65 -3.99 29.40 -1.82
CA LEU A 65 -3.04 28.55 -2.54
C LEU A 65 -1.80 29.36 -2.88
N TRP A 66 -0.62 28.83 -2.55
CA TRP A 66 0.66 29.34 -3.03
C TRP A 66 1.35 28.23 -3.81
N CYS A 67 1.39 28.37 -5.14
CA CYS A 67 1.80 27.31 -6.04
C CYS A 67 3.05 27.73 -6.81
N ALA A 68 4.06 26.87 -6.83
CA ALA A 68 5.26 27.07 -7.61
C ALA A 68 5.76 25.76 -8.24
N THR A 69 6.45 25.91 -9.37
CA THR A 69 7.08 24.80 -10.09
C THR A 69 8.59 24.99 -10.15
N ASP A 70 9.35 23.89 -10.12
CA ASP A 70 10.82 23.88 -10.27
C ASP A 70 11.22 22.96 -11.42
N HIS A 71 11.84 23.49 -12.48
CA HIS A 71 12.52 22.74 -13.54
C HIS A 71 11.84 21.42 -13.99
N ASN A 72 10.59 21.51 -14.46
CA ASN A 72 9.81 20.34 -14.90
C ASN A 72 10.23 19.83 -16.29
N MET A 73 10.39 18.52 -16.40
CA MET A 73 10.62 17.77 -17.64
C MET A 73 9.37 17.05 -18.15
N ASP A 74 8.35 16.93 -17.29
CA ASP A 74 7.08 16.26 -17.51
C ASP A 74 5.91 17.27 -17.51
N ASN A 75 4.66 16.80 -17.56
CA ASN A 75 3.47 17.65 -17.68
C ASN A 75 3.02 18.31 -16.35
N THR A 76 3.88 18.40 -15.35
CA THR A 76 3.56 18.93 -14.00
C THR A 76 3.02 20.35 -14.04
N THR A 77 3.66 21.24 -14.82
CA THR A 77 3.29 22.66 -14.87
C THR A 77 1.89 22.83 -15.47
N GLU A 78 1.63 22.15 -16.58
CA GLU A 78 0.36 22.17 -17.30
C GLU A 78 -0.77 21.58 -16.45
N MET A 79 -0.53 20.46 -15.74
CA MET A 79 -1.52 19.86 -14.84
C MET A 79 -1.90 20.80 -13.68
N LEU A 80 -0.93 21.49 -13.08
CA LEU A 80 -1.21 22.48 -12.04
C LEU A 80 -2.03 23.65 -12.59
N GLN A 81 -1.71 24.14 -13.79
CA GLN A 81 -2.47 25.22 -14.42
C GLN A 81 -3.90 24.81 -14.75
N GLU A 82 -4.11 23.61 -15.28
CA GLU A 82 -5.43 23.04 -15.56
C GLU A 82 -6.28 22.97 -14.28
N TRP A 83 -5.69 22.46 -13.20
CA TRP A 83 -6.33 22.39 -11.90
C TRP A 83 -6.70 23.78 -11.34
N LEU A 84 -5.73 24.71 -11.32
CA LEU A 84 -5.95 26.06 -10.83
C LEU A 84 -7.01 26.81 -11.65
N ALA A 85 -7.07 26.59 -12.96
CA ALA A 85 -8.11 27.17 -13.81
C ALA A 85 -9.50 26.61 -13.47
N ALA A 86 -9.59 25.34 -13.05
CA ALA A 86 -10.83 24.68 -12.73
C ALA A 86 -11.37 25.01 -11.32
N VAL A 87 -10.50 25.08 -10.30
CA VAL A 87 -10.92 25.21 -8.89
C VAL A 87 -10.45 26.49 -8.20
N GLY A 88 -9.55 27.25 -8.82
CA GLY A 88 -8.87 28.38 -8.16
C GLY A 88 -9.81 29.45 -7.61
N SER A 89 -10.97 29.67 -8.25
CA SER A 89 -11.98 30.62 -7.78
C SER A 89 -12.69 30.23 -6.48
N ASP A 90 -12.59 28.96 -6.07
CA ASP A 90 -13.20 28.48 -4.82
C ASP A 90 -12.33 28.81 -3.59
N TYR A 91 -11.05 29.08 -3.82
CA TYR A 91 -10.06 29.37 -2.78
C TYR A 91 -10.01 30.87 -2.46
N ALA A 92 -9.61 31.21 -1.24
CA ALA A 92 -9.58 32.59 -0.75
C ALA A 92 -8.62 33.49 -1.56
N ALA A 93 -7.51 32.92 -2.02
CA ALA A 93 -6.56 33.55 -2.91
C ALA A 93 -5.74 32.46 -3.63
N VAL A 94 -5.20 32.79 -4.80
CA VAL A 94 -4.27 31.95 -5.54
C VAL A 94 -3.07 32.78 -5.93
N PHE A 95 -1.88 32.31 -5.57
CA PHE A 95 -0.62 32.82 -6.05
C PHE A 95 0.07 31.76 -6.89
N TRP A 96 0.39 32.10 -8.13
CA TRP A 96 1.04 31.22 -9.10
C TRP A 96 2.40 31.78 -9.47
N ARG A 97 3.46 31.04 -9.14
CA ARG A 97 4.85 31.33 -9.52
C ARG A 97 5.35 30.25 -10.48
N PRO A 98 5.14 30.42 -11.80
CA PRO A 98 5.78 29.53 -12.75
C PRO A 98 7.28 29.81 -12.78
N GLU A 99 8.09 28.78 -13.01
CA GLU A 99 9.49 28.96 -13.38
C GLU A 99 9.63 28.89 -14.92
N GLY A 100 10.69 29.51 -15.44
CA GLY A 100 10.97 29.61 -16.88
C GLY A 100 11.43 28.30 -17.54
N GLU A 101 11.97 28.41 -18.75
CA GLU A 101 12.24 27.29 -19.68
C GLU A 101 13.27 26.24 -19.21
N SER A 102 13.98 26.49 -18.11
CA SER A 102 15.06 25.61 -17.66
C SER A 102 14.50 24.28 -17.15
N ARG A 103 15.07 23.17 -17.64
CA ARG A 103 14.61 21.80 -17.33
C ARG A 103 15.52 21.04 -16.35
N SER A 104 16.67 21.63 -16.00
CA SER A 104 17.70 21.02 -15.17
C SER A 104 18.63 22.05 -14.53
N TYR A 105 19.25 21.69 -13.40
CA TYR A 105 20.37 22.44 -12.82
C TYR A 105 21.70 22.06 -13.50
N PRO A 106 22.66 22.97 -13.73
CA PRO A 106 23.91 22.66 -14.43
C PRO A 106 24.77 21.55 -13.80
N SER A 107 24.65 21.36 -12.48
CA SER A 107 25.39 20.38 -11.67
C SER A 107 24.64 19.06 -11.48
N GLU A 108 23.44 18.90 -12.03
CA GLU A 108 22.63 17.70 -11.81
C GLU A 108 23.01 16.55 -12.75
N GLU A 109 23.05 15.31 -12.22
CA GLU A 109 23.36 14.11 -13.00
C GLU A 109 22.10 13.50 -13.62
N GLY A 110 20.94 13.87 -13.07
CA GLY A 110 19.63 13.38 -13.47
C GLY A 110 18.52 14.10 -12.70
N PRO A 111 17.25 13.88 -13.05
CA PRO A 111 16.10 14.63 -12.53
C PRO A 111 15.88 14.46 -11.02
N LYS A 112 16.49 13.42 -10.43
CA LYS A 112 16.37 13.07 -9.01
C LYS A 112 17.62 13.41 -8.20
N HIS A 113 18.64 13.99 -8.81
CA HIS A 113 19.81 14.49 -8.08
C HIS A 113 19.45 15.76 -7.28
N TRP A 114 19.79 15.76 -5.99
CA TRP A 114 19.66 16.90 -5.09
C TRP A 114 20.96 17.68 -4.99
N THR A 115 21.14 18.65 -5.88
CA THR A 115 22.30 19.55 -5.88
C THR A 115 22.14 20.63 -4.81
N LYS A 116 23.24 21.30 -4.45
CA LYS A 116 23.21 22.43 -3.51
C LYS A 116 22.32 23.56 -4.03
N GLU A 117 22.40 23.84 -5.33
CA GLU A 117 21.60 24.87 -6.00
C GLU A 117 20.11 24.54 -5.93
N ARG A 118 19.74 23.26 -6.13
CA ARG A 118 18.36 22.79 -6.00
C ARG A 118 17.84 22.93 -4.57
N HIS A 119 18.62 22.53 -3.57
CA HIS A 119 18.22 22.75 -2.16
C HIS A 119 18.03 24.24 -1.85
N GLN A 120 18.94 25.10 -2.34
CA GLN A 120 18.83 26.54 -2.14
C GLN A 120 17.53 27.07 -2.76
N PHE A 121 17.25 26.73 -4.02
CA PHE A 121 16.05 27.19 -4.70
C PHE A 121 14.76 26.71 -4.01
N LEU A 122 14.71 25.45 -3.58
CA LEU A 122 13.58 24.93 -2.80
C LEU A 122 13.38 25.71 -1.50
N MET A 123 14.46 26.05 -0.79
CA MET A 123 14.39 26.86 0.43
C MET A 123 13.94 28.29 0.16
N GLU A 124 14.36 28.90 -0.95
CA GLU A 124 13.89 30.21 -1.40
C GLU A 124 12.37 30.18 -1.69
N LEU A 125 11.88 29.16 -2.38
CA LEU A 125 10.44 28.94 -2.60
C LEU A 125 9.66 28.77 -1.29
N LYS A 126 10.15 27.93 -0.36
CA LYS A 126 9.53 27.76 0.96
C LYS A 126 9.52 29.07 1.75
N GLN A 127 10.59 29.87 1.65
CA GLN A 127 10.68 31.17 2.31
C GLN A 127 9.68 32.18 1.73
N GLU A 128 9.51 32.21 0.41
CA GLU A 128 8.53 33.09 -0.24
C GLU A 128 7.10 32.71 0.12
N ALA A 129 6.78 31.41 0.14
CA ALA A 129 5.48 30.92 0.60
C ALA A 129 5.20 31.32 2.06
N LEU A 130 6.20 31.19 2.95
CA LEU A 130 6.11 31.62 4.34
C LEU A 130 5.90 33.14 4.47
N THR A 131 6.63 33.91 3.67
CA THR A 131 6.51 35.37 3.63
C THR A 131 5.14 35.81 3.14
N PHE A 132 4.64 35.18 2.07
CA PHE A 132 3.29 35.39 1.57
C PHE A 132 2.24 35.09 2.64
N ALA A 133 2.34 33.95 3.32
CA ALA A 133 1.38 33.55 4.35
C ALA A 133 1.34 34.55 5.52
N ARG A 134 2.50 35.05 5.95
CA ARG A 134 2.60 36.11 6.98
C ARG A 134 1.97 37.42 6.50
N ASN A 135 2.27 37.86 5.28
CA ASN A 135 1.78 39.12 4.72
C ASN A 135 0.26 39.10 4.45
N TRP A 136 -0.25 37.95 4.02
CA TRP A 136 -1.69 37.74 3.80
C TRP A 136 -2.48 37.63 5.12
N GLY A 137 -1.78 37.43 6.25
CA GLY A 137 -2.41 37.36 7.57
C GLY A 137 -2.98 35.98 7.91
N ALA A 138 -2.41 34.91 7.35
CA ALA A 138 -2.83 33.56 7.66
C ALA A 138 -2.56 33.17 9.12
N ASP A 139 -3.34 32.22 9.62
CA ASP A 139 -3.14 31.63 10.95
C ASP A 139 -2.11 30.50 10.89
N TYR A 140 -2.13 29.76 9.78
CA TYR A 140 -1.23 28.63 9.52
C TYR A 140 -0.73 28.61 8.07
N VAL A 141 0.39 27.94 7.85
CA VAL A 141 0.83 27.50 6.53
C VAL A 141 1.07 26.00 6.55
N LEU A 142 0.47 25.28 5.60
CA LEU A 142 0.69 23.85 5.37
C LEU A 142 1.67 23.70 4.21
N PHE A 143 2.85 23.16 4.50
CA PHE A 143 3.75 22.64 3.47
C PHE A 143 3.39 21.18 3.24
N ALA A 144 3.20 20.78 1.97
CA ALA A 144 2.89 19.40 1.60
C ALA A 144 3.51 19.08 0.23
N ASP A 145 4.58 18.27 0.22
CA ASP A 145 5.20 17.82 -1.03
C ASP A 145 4.18 17.05 -1.89
N THR A 146 4.30 17.16 -3.21
CA THR A 146 3.30 16.71 -4.19
C THR A 146 3.16 15.19 -4.33
N ASP A 147 4.02 14.42 -3.66
CA ASP A 147 3.97 12.96 -3.55
C ASP A 147 3.45 12.47 -2.18
N ASN A 148 2.97 13.39 -1.34
CA ASN A 148 2.33 13.10 -0.06
C ASN A 148 0.80 13.18 -0.18
N ILE A 149 0.14 12.04 -0.14
CA ILE A 149 -1.29 11.93 -0.41
C ILE A 149 -2.07 11.90 0.92
N LEU A 150 -2.69 13.02 1.27
CA LEU A 150 -3.54 13.17 2.46
C LEU A 150 -4.90 12.49 2.27
N THR A 151 -4.92 11.17 2.36
CA THR A 151 -6.16 10.39 2.14
C THR A 151 -7.22 10.62 3.21
N ASN A 152 -6.85 11.10 4.40
CA ASN A 152 -7.80 11.49 5.43
C ASN A 152 -8.22 12.95 5.26
N ASN A 153 -9.48 13.17 4.89
CA ASN A 153 -10.02 14.51 4.66
C ASN A 153 -10.04 15.41 5.91
N GLN A 154 -10.01 14.85 7.12
CA GLN A 154 -9.98 15.62 8.37
C GLN A 154 -8.56 16.09 8.74
N THR A 155 -7.53 15.71 7.98
CA THR A 155 -6.12 15.96 8.36
C THR A 155 -5.87 17.42 8.76
N LEU A 156 -6.30 18.38 7.95
CA LEU A 156 -6.04 19.79 8.23
C LEU A 156 -6.75 20.28 9.51
N ARG A 157 -8.01 19.88 9.73
CA ARG A 157 -8.73 20.21 10.98
C ARG A 157 -8.04 19.62 12.19
N LEU A 158 -7.72 18.31 12.13
CA LEU A 158 -7.08 17.59 13.22
C LEU A 158 -5.73 18.19 13.62
N LEU A 159 -4.94 18.69 12.66
CA LEU A 159 -3.66 19.35 12.92
C LEU A 159 -3.85 20.75 13.53
N VAL A 160 -4.80 21.53 13.01
CA VAL A 160 -5.16 22.85 13.55
C VAL A 160 -5.63 22.74 15.01
N GLU A 161 -6.47 21.75 15.31
CA GLU A 161 -7.00 21.47 16.66
C GLU A 161 -5.91 21.18 17.70
N LYS A 162 -4.71 20.73 17.27
CA LYS A 162 -3.60 20.51 18.21
C LYS A 162 -3.08 21.81 18.83
N GLY A 163 -3.24 22.94 18.15
CA GLY A 163 -2.71 24.22 18.62
C GLY A 163 -1.18 24.23 18.78
N LEU A 164 -0.46 23.37 18.06
CA LEU A 164 0.99 23.21 18.14
C LEU A 164 1.71 24.14 17.16
N PRO A 165 2.92 24.62 17.48
CA PRO A 165 3.66 25.53 16.61
C PRO A 165 4.09 24.88 15.29
N VAL A 166 4.66 23.68 15.33
CA VAL A 166 4.97 22.85 14.15
C VAL A 166 4.46 21.44 14.40
N VAL A 167 3.61 20.95 13.50
CA VAL A 167 2.99 19.62 13.62
C VAL A 167 2.87 18.93 12.27
N ALA A 168 3.35 17.69 12.19
CA ALA A 168 3.23 16.84 11.01
C ALA A 168 2.22 15.71 11.24
N PRO A 169 1.36 15.40 10.26
CA PRO A 169 0.66 14.13 10.23
C PRO A 169 1.65 13.02 9.89
N MET A 170 1.71 11.94 10.68
CA MET A 170 2.55 10.79 10.33
C MET A 170 1.98 10.11 9.09
N LEU A 171 2.78 10.07 8.01
CA LEU A 171 2.41 9.43 6.75
C LEU A 171 2.94 8.00 6.68
N ASP A 172 2.16 7.12 6.06
CA ASP A 172 2.57 5.74 5.79
C ASP A 172 3.35 5.65 4.47
N SER A 173 4.28 4.72 4.39
CA SER A 173 5.17 4.53 3.24
C SER A 173 5.36 3.03 3.00
N GLN A 174 5.93 2.67 1.86
CA GLN A 174 6.18 1.27 1.48
C GLN A 174 7.24 0.60 2.39
N THR A 175 8.11 1.39 3.03
CA THR A 175 9.21 0.92 3.88
C THR A 175 9.10 1.46 5.32
N TYR A 176 10.20 1.46 6.06
CA TYR A 176 10.28 2.15 7.35
C TYR A 176 10.59 3.64 7.22
N TYR A 177 10.76 4.18 6.01
CA TYR A 177 10.93 5.61 5.76
C TYR A 177 9.73 6.41 6.29
N SER A 178 9.94 7.60 6.82
CA SER A 178 8.86 8.43 7.38
C SER A 178 9.21 9.91 7.37
N ASN A 179 8.19 10.76 7.40
CA ASN A 179 8.28 12.21 7.41
C ASN A 179 8.70 12.84 8.76
N PHE A 180 9.40 12.10 9.62
CA PHE A 180 9.89 12.56 10.92
C PHE A 180 11.11 11.78 11.39
N TRP A 181 11.94 12.41 12.23
CA TRP A 181 13.07 11.76 12.88
C TRP A 181 12.92 11.80 14.40
N CYS A 182 13.18 10.69 15.11
CA CYS A 182 13.17 10.68 16.58
C CYS A 182 14.49 11.14 17.22
N GLY A 183 15.53 11.38 16.43
CA GLY A 183 16.84 11.76 16.93
C GLY A 183 17.68 12.43 15.86
N ILE A 184 18.55 13.35 16.30
CA ILE A 184 19.52 14.06 15.49
C ILE A 184 20.90 13.93 16.17
N THR A 185 21.96 13.74 15.39
CA THR A 185 23.35 13.77 15.87
C THR A 185 23.82 15.21 16.09
N PRO A 186 24.92 15.46 16.84
CA PRO A 186 25.44 16.83 16.98
C PRO A 186 25.79 17.53 15.65
N GLN A 187 26.02 16.74 14.59
CA GLN A 187 26.31 17.19 13.22
C GLN A 187 25.04 17.40 12.36
N GLY A 188 23.84 17.19 12.89
CA GLY A 188 22.59 17.43 12.16
C GLY A 188 22.03 16.23 11.37
N TYR A 189 22.63 15.03 11.50
CA TYR A 189 22.18 13.84 10.77
C TYR A 189 21.15 13.01 11.55
N TYR A 190 20.41 12.17 10.83
CA TYR A 190 19.48 11.21 11.41
C TYR A 190 20.16 10.34 12.49
N ARG A 191 19.45 10.16 13.61
CA ARG A 191 19.82 9.21 14.65
C ARG A 191 18.60 8.39 15.04
N ARG A 192 18.65 7.08 14.77
CA ARG A 192 17.62 6.12 15.21
C ARG A 192 17.57 6.08 16.75
N THR A 193 16.37 6.07 17.30
CA THR A 193 16.13 5.92 18.75
C THR A 193 15.18 4.75 19.01
N ALA A 194 15.12 4.31 20.27
CA ALA A 194 14.20 3.25 20.70
C ALA A 194 12.71 3.62 20.50
N GLU A 195 12.40 4.90 20.29
CA GLU A 195 11.03 5.39 20.11
C GLU A 195 10.55 5.34 18.66
N TYR A 196 11.46 5.18 17.70
CA TYR A 196 11.14 5.27 16.27
C TYR A 196 10.13 4.20 15.84
N PHE A 197 10.46 2.91 16.02
CA PHE A 197 9.57 1.83 15.61
C PHE A 197 8.24 1.80 16.37
N PRO A 198 8.21 1.99 17.70
CA PRO A 198 6.93 2.10 18.41
C PRO A 198 6.04 3.23 17.89
N THR A 199 6.62 4.36 17.49
CA THR A 199 5.88 5.50 16.91
C THR A 199 5.43 5.20 15.48
N LYS A 200 6.35 4.78 14.60
CA LYS A 200 6.09 4.47 13.19
C LYS A 200 5.05 3.36 13.01
N ASN A 201 5.13 2.32 13.84
CA ASN A 201 4.22 1.18 13.80
C ASN A 201 2.94 1.41 14.62
N ARG A 202 2.72 2.63 15.13
CA ARG A 202 1.57 3.00 15.98
C ARG A 202 1.37 2.11 17.21
N GLN A 203 2.44 1.51 17.74
CA GLN A 203 2.44 0.80 19.03
C GLN A 203 2.26 1.79 20.18
N ARG A 204 2.73 3.04 20.00
CA ARG A 204 2.31 4.21 20.79
C ARG A 204 1.55 5.18 19.88
N ARG A 205 0.35 5.59 20.29
CA ARG A 205 -0.50 6.53 19.55
C ARG A 205 -0.58 7.86 20.29
N GLY A 206 -0.37 8.97 19.59
CA GLY A 206 -0.38 10.32 20.15
C GLY A 206 0.30 11.34 19.24
N CYS A 207 0.49 12.54 19.78
CA CYS A 207 1.37 13.56 19.21
C CYS A 207 2.66 13.63 20.03
N PHE A 208 3.80 13.39 19.39
CA PHE A 208 5.09 13.27 20.04
C PHE A 208 6.00 14.41 19.62
N ARG A 209 6.69 15.02 20.59
CA ARG A 209 7.75 15.98 20.30
C ARG A 209 8.92 15.24 19.65
N VAL A 210 9.34 15.70 18.49
CA VAL A 210 10.44 15.15 17.70
C VAL A 210 11.40 16.27 17.30
N PRO A 211 12.68 15.98 17.08
CA PRO A 211 13.64 17.01 16.65
C PRO A 211 13.42 17.49 15.21
N MET A 212 12.74 16.73 14.36
CA MET A 212 12.48 17.12 12.97
C MET A 212 11.23 16.44 12.40
N VAL A 213 10.49 17.20 11.60
CA VAL A 213 9.51 16.72 10.63
C VAL A 213 9.82 17.33 9.27
N HIS A 214 9.43 16.66 8.20
CA HIS A 214 9.65 17.13 6.84
C HIS A 214 8.48 16.78 5.91
N SER A 215 8.57 17.21 4.67
CA SER A 215 7.68 16.90 3.55
C SER A 215 6.22 17.32 3.67
N THR A 216 5.52 16.95 4.75
CA THR A 216 4.19 17.47 5.07
C THR A 216 4.12 17.90 6.53
N PHE A 217 3.91 19.19 6.78
CA PHE A 217 3.71 19.72 8.13
C PHE A 217 2.97 21.06 8.13
N LEU A 218 2.19 21.28 9.18
CA LEU A 218 1.48 22.52 9.47
C LEU A 218 2.34 23.38 10.42
N LEU A 219 2.57 24.62 10.03
CA LEU A 219 3.25 25.64 10.83
C LEU A 219 2.23 26.70 11.26
N SER A 220 2.13 26.93 12.57
CA SER A 220 1.39 28.08 13.10
C SER A 220 2.19 29.36 12.89
N LEU A 221 1.53 30.41 12.41
CA LEU A 221 2.13 31.74 12.25
C LEU A 221 1.90 32.65 13.48
N ARG A 222 1.17 32.14 14.48
CA ARG A 222 0.79 32.87 15.70
C ARG A 222 1.44 32.33 16.96
N ALA A 223 2.01 31.13 16.92
CA ALA A 223 2.64 30.52 18.08
C ALA A 223 3.96 31.21 18.43
N GLU A 224 4.34 31.15 19.71
CA GLU A 224 5.56 31.76 20.22
C GLU A 224 6.81 31.26 19.48
N GLY A 225 7.74 32.17 19.18
CA GLY A 225 8.99 31.87 18.46
C GLY A 225 8.85 31.67 16.95
N THR A 226 7.65 31.37 16.42
CA THR A 226 7.46 31.03 15.00
C THR A 226 7.72 32.19 14.03
N SER A 227 7.66 33.44 14.51
CA SER A 227 8.03 34.64 13.74
C SER A 227 9.52 34.69 13.38
N GLN A 228 10.37 33.99 14.12
CA GLN A 228 11.82 33.91 13.89
C GLN A 228 12.21 32.81 12.88
N LEU A 229 11.27 31.92 12.53
CA LEU A 229 11.54 30.83 11.60
C LEU A 229 11.73 31.34 10.18
N ALA A 230 12.70 30.76 9.49
CA ALA A 230 13.03 31.01 8.09
C ALA A 230 13.56 29.72 7.44
N PHE A 231 13.30 29.56 6.15
CA PHE A 231 13.93 28.54 5.31
C PHE A 231 15.18 29.10 4.61
N HIS A 232 15.14 30.38 4.25
CA HIS A 232 16.24 31.05 3.55
C HIS A 232 16.33 32.55 3.91
N PRO A 233 17.53 33.14 4.03
CA PRO A 233 18.81 32.44 4.18
C PRO A 233 18.85 31.59 5.47
N PRO A 234 19.68 30.53 5.54
CA PRO A 234 19.85 29.76 6.77
C PRO A 234 20.26 30.64 7.95
N HIS A 235 19.99 30.16 9.17
CA HIS A 235 20.36 30.87 10.39
C HIS A 235 21.87 31.23 10.39
N PRO A 236 22.28 32.43 10.87
CA PRO A 236 23.69 32.86 10.79
C PRO A 236 24.71 31.91 11.44
N ASN A 237 24.29 31.17 12.47
CA ASN A 237 25.12 30.17 13.17
C ASN A 237 24.98 28.74 12.62
N TYR A 238 24.36 28.56 11.46
CA TYR A 238 24.13 27.25 10.86
C TYR A 238 25.44 26.60 10.37
N THR A 239 25.70 25.38 10.81
CA THR A 239 26.93 24.62 10.49
C THR A 239 26.66 23.17 10.08
N TRP A 240 25.39 22.80 9.93
CA TRP A 240 24.95 21.45 9.56
C TRP A 240 24.93 21.27 8.03
N PRO A 241 24.69 20.05 7.50
CA PRO A 241 24.60 19.80 6.07
C PRO A 241 23.57 20.70 5.38
N PHE A 242 23.88 21.19 4.18
CA PHE A 242 22.99 22.10 3.46
C PHE A 242 21.86 21.33 2.76
N ASP A 243 20.78 21.12 3.50
CA ASP A 243 19.58 20.38 3.11
C ASP A 243 18.37 21.11 3.74
N ASP A 244 17.27 21.25 3.00
CA ASP A 244 16.12 22.06 3.43
C ASP A 244 15.45 21.53 4.71
N ILE A 245 15.43 20.21 4.91
CA ILE A 245 14.81 19.61 6.10
C ILE A 245 15.69 19.81 7.33
N ILE A 246 17.01 19.77 7.16
CA ILE A 246 18.00 19.94 8.23
C ILE A 246 18.11 21.41 8.61
N VAL A 247 18.11 22.31 7.62
CA VAL A 247 18.11 23.77 7.84
C VAL A 247 16.87 24.19 8.63
N PHE A 248 15.68 23.70 8.26
CA PHE A 248 14.45 24.04 8.97
C PHE A 248 14.40 23.46 10.39
N ALA A 249 14.88 22.23 10.60
CA ALA A 249 15.00 21.64 11.93
C ALA A 249 15.92 22.46 12.84
N TYR A 250 17.07 22.91 12.33
CA TYR A 250 17.95 23.80 13.06
C TYR A 250 17.28 25.14 13.38
N ALA A 251 16.55 25.74 12.43
CA ALA A 251 15.82 26.99 12.66
C ALA A 251 14.81 26.84 13.80
N CYS A 252 14.06 25.74 13.85
CA CYS A 252 13.16 25.42 14.96
C CYS A 252 13.91 25.29 16.29
N GLN A 253 15.03 24.56 16.30
CA GLN A 253 15.85 24.39 17.50
C GLN A 253 16.40 25.74 18.01
N ALA A 254 16.95 26.56 17.11
CA ALA A 254 17.53 27.87 17.45
C ALA A 254 16.48 28.85 18.00
N ALA A 255 15.25 28.80 17.47
CA ALA A 255 14.14 29.62 17.94
C ALA A 255 13.41 29.05 19.18
N GLY A 256 13.83 27.90 19.70
CA GLY A 256 13.16 27.22 20.82
C GLY A 256 11.76 26.69 20.48
N VAL A 257 11.44 26.56 19.19
CA VAL A 257 10.13 26.11 18.70
C VAL A 257 10.05 24.59 18.76
N SER A 258 8.98 24.07 19.36
CA SER A 258 8.75 22.64 19.46
C SER A 258 8.17 22.05 18.17
N VAL A 259 8.68 20.89 17.77
CA VAL A 259 8.26 20.19 16.54
C VAL A 259 7.59 18.87 16.94
N HIS A 260 6.48 18.53 16.31
CA HIS A 260 5.68 17.37 16.69
C HIS A 260 5.25 16.52 15.50
N VAL A 261 5.13 15.21 15.72
CA VAL A 261 4.49 14.27 14.79
C VAL A 261 3.29 13.62 15.47
N CYS A 262 2.16 13.57 14.76
CA CYS A 262 0.91 13.00 15.24
C CYS A 262 0.58 11.72 14.47
N ASN A 263 0.30 10.61 15.16
CA ASN A 263 0.00 9.32 14.54
C ASN A 263 -1.31 8.70 15.04
N GLU A 264 -2.18 9.48 15.68
CA GLU A 264 -3.46 8.99 16.21
C GLU A 264 -4.39 8.49 15.11
N GLN A 265 -4.28 9.03 13.91
CA GLN A 265 -5.05 8.62 12.74
C GLN A 265 -4.13 8.08 11.65
N ARG A 266 -4.72 7.38 10.68
CA ARG A 266 -4.08 7.20 9.37
C ARG A 266 -4.37 8.48 8.57
N TYR A 267 -3.37 9.35 8.44
CA TYR A 267 -3.54 10.66 7.80
C TYR A 267 -3.36 10.60 6.29
N GLY A 268 -2.47 9.74 5.82
CA GLY A 268 -2.13 9.66 4.40
C GLY A 268 -0.89 8.82 4.17
N TYR A 269 -0.37 8.95 2.96
CA TYR A 269 0.75 8.19 2.45
C TYR A 269 1.83 9.12 1.90
N MET A 270 3.08 8.70 1.94
CA MET A 270 4.20 9.38 1.33
C MET A 270 5.01 8.40 0.49
N ASN A 271 5.48 8.87 -0.67
CA ASN A 271 6.36 8.07 -1.50
C ASN A 271 7.76 8.00 -0.88
N VAL A 272 8.47 6.89 -1.12
CA VAL A 272 9.89 6.80 -0.79
C VAL A 272 10.68 7.43 -1.93
N GLY A 273 11.55 8.39 -1.59
CA GLY A 273 12.39 9.05 -2.58
C GLY A 273 13.29 8.06 -3.32
N VAL A 274 13.39 8.20 -4.64
CA VAL A 274 14.33 7.42 -5.47
C VAL A 274 15.75 7.99 -5.40
N LYS A 275 16.74 7.18 -5.76
CA LYS A 275 18.17 7.54 -5.77
C LYS A 275 18.49 8.53 -6.90
N SER A 276 19.62 9.24 -6.77
CA SER A 276 20.04 10.29 -7.71
C SER A 276 20.16 9.84 -9.17
N HIS A 277 20.58 8.60 -9.40
CA HIS A 277 20.75 8.00 -10.74
C HIS A 277 19.45 7.43 -11.34
N GLN A 278 18.36 7.41 -10.58
CA GLN A 278 17.08 6.87 -11.04
C GLN A 278 16.29 7.90 -11.85
N THR A 279 15.40 7.39 -12.68
CA THR A 279 14.61 8.15 -13.66
C THR A 279 13.24 8.55 -13.12
N LEU A 280 12.50 9.37 -13.88
CA LEU A 280 11.09 9.66 -13.58
C LEU A 280 10.19 8.43 -13.73
N GLU A 281 10.55 7.47 -14.59
CA GLU A 281 9.79 6.22 -14.70
C GLU A 281 9.99 5.34 -13.46
N ASP A 282 11.20 5.31 -12.89
CA ASP A 282 11.44 4.60 -11.62
C ASP A 282 10.60 5.18 -10.48
N GLU A 283 10.51 6.51 -10.40
CA GLU A 283 9.68 7.19 -9.41
C GLU A 283 8.19 6.89 -9.61
N LYS A 284 7.70 6.93 -10.86
CA LYS A 284 6.33 6.55 -11.20
C LYS A 284 6.03 5.10 -10.84
N VAL A 285 6.94 4.17 -11.12
CA VAL A 285 6.79 2.76 -10.71
C VAL A 285 6.73 2.63 -9.18
N ASN A 286 7.55 3.39 -8.45
CA ASN A 286 7.51 3.40 -7.00
C ASN A 286 6.20 4.00 -6.45
N PHE A 287 5.69 5.05 -7.09
CA PHE A 287 4.42 5.67 -6.72
C PHE A 287 3.23 4.74 -7.02
N ILE A 288 3.25 3.99 -8.13
CA ILE A 288 2.27 2.91 -8.38
C ILE A 288 2.33 1.91 -7.22
N HIS A 289 3.51 1.49 -6.79
CA HIS A 289 3.64 0.60 -5.64
C HIS A 289 3.04 1.21 -4.36
N LEU A 290 3.20 2.52 -4.11
CA LEU A 290 2.52 3.22 -3.01
C LEU A 290 0.99 3.12 -3.10
N ILE A 291 0.42 3.30 -4.30
CA ILE A 291 -1.03 3.15 -4.52
C ILE A 291 -1.46 1.71 -4.21
N LEU A 292 -0.71 0.71 -4.68
CA LEU A 292 -1.01 -0.70 -4.41
C LEU A 292 -0.99 -1.02 -2.92
N GLU A 293 -0.02 -0.46 -2.19
CA GLU A 293 0.08 -0.58 -0.73
C GLU A 293 -1.10 0.08 0.00
N ALA A 294 -1.51 1.27 -0.45
CA ALA A 294 -2.67 1.96 0.11
C ALA A 294 -3.98 1.20 -0.13
N LEU A 295 -4.12 0.50 -1.26
CA LEU A 295 -5.31 -0.31 -1.57
C LEU A 295 -5.49 -1.52 -0.65
N VAL A 296 -4.47 -1.94 0.11
CA VAL A 296 -4.59 -3.09 1.03
C VAL A 296 -5.39 -2.73 2.27
N ASP A 297 -4.94 -1.71 3.01
CA ASP A 297 -5.49 -1.35 4.34
C ASP A 297 -6.09 0.07 4.39
N GLY A 298 -6.13 0.77 3.26
CA GLY A 298 -6.44 2.19 3.18
C GLY A 298 -7.53 2.54 2.18
N PRO A 299 -8.06 3.77 2.28
CA PRO A 299 -8.93 4.29 1.24
C PRO A 299 -8.14 4.46 -0.08
N PRO A 300 -8.77 4.23 -1.24
CA PRO A 300 -8.14 4.48 -2.53
C PRO A 300 -7.66 5.93 -2.67
N MET A 301 -6.48 6.11 -3.25
CA MET A 301 -5.96 7.43 -3.62
C MET A 301 -6.73 7.96 -4.83
N GLN A 302 -7.86 8.62 -4.61
CA GLN A 302 -8.67 9.16 -5.68
C GLN A 302 -7.99 10.38 -6.33
N ALA A 303 -7.77 10.30 -7.64
CA ALA A 303 -7.25 11.41 -8.44
C ALA A 303 -8.30 12.55 -8.58
N SER A 304 -7.81 13.77 -8.79
CA SER A 304 -8.64 14.92 -9.14
C SER A 304 -9.35 14.66 -10.48
N ALA A 305 -10.62 15.08 -10.55
CA ALA A 305 -11.40 15.09 -11.79
C ALA A 305 -11.12 16.33 -12.65
N HIS A 306 -10.32 17.27 -12.15
CA HIS A 306 -10.02 18.56 -12.75
C HIS A 306 -8.63 18.61 -13.41
N VAL A 307 -7.98 17.45 -13.57
CA VAL A 307 -6.72 17.31 -14.31
C VAL A 307 -6.81 16.18 -15.32
N SER A 308 -6.29 16.45 -16.51
CA SER A 308 -6.13 15.47 -17.57
C SER A 308 -5.06 14.46 -17.18
N ARG A 309 -5.34 13.18 -17.41
CA ARG A 309 -4.40 12.08 -17.13
C ARG A 309 -4.09 11.33 -18.41
N PRO A 310 -2.84 10.84 -18.59
CA PRO A 310 -2.55 9.90 -19.65
C PRO A 310 -3.49 8.69 -19.58
N PRO A 311 -4.12 8.30 -20.71
CA PRO A 311 -5.00 7.13 -20.72
C PRO A 311 -4.18 5.87 -20.47
N LYS A 312 -4.65 5.04 -19.55
CA LYS A 312 -4.05 3.73 -19.30
C LYS A 312 -4.38 2.76 -20.42
N ARG A 313 -3.42 1.90 -20.75
CA ARG A 313 -3.53 0.88 -21.80
C ARG A 313 -3.25 -0.50 -21.24
N PRO A 314 -4.24 -1.13 -20.57
CA PRO A 314 -4.08 -2.47 -20.04
C PRO A 314 -3.66 -3.47 -21.10
N SER A 315 -2.71 -4.34 -20.77
CA SER A 315 -2.25 -5.41 -21.64
C SER A 315 -2.19 -6.73 -20.87
N LYS A 316 -2.10 -7.85 -21.60
CA LYS A 316 -1.87 -9.17 -21.01
C LYS A 316 -0.39 -9.50 -20.84
N MET A 317 0.53 -8.53 -20.98
CA MET A 317 1.98 -8.70 -20.78
C MET A 317 2.64 -9.84 -21.59
N GLY A 318 2.07 -10.25 -22.72
CA GLY A 318 2.56 -11.39 -23.52
C GLY A 318 1.99 -12.76 -23.14
N PHE A 319 1.09 -12.81 -22.16
CA PHE A 319 0.23 -13.98 -21.88
C PHE A 319 -1.02 -13.97 -22.77
N ASP A 320 -1.57 -15.14 -23.05
CA ASP A 320 -2.81 -15.26 -23.82
C ASP A 320 -4.03 -14.83 -22.99
N GLU A 321 -3.96 -15.05 -21.68
CA GLU A 321 -4.96 -14.61 -20.71
C GLU A 321 -4.35 -14.39 -19.32
N VAL A 322 -4.90 -13.41 -18.59
CA VAL A 322 -4.58 -13.17 -17.18
C VAL A 322 -5.87 -13.40 -16.40
N PHE A 323 -5.91 -14.44 -15.58
CA PHE A 323 -7.08 -14.80 -14.77
C PHE A 323 -6.95 -14.27 -13.35
N VAL A 324 -8.08 -13.84 -12.80
CA VAL A 324 -8.22 -13.47 -11.38
C VAL A 324 -9.32 -14.34 -10.76
N ILE A 325 -8.93 -15.25 -9.89
CA ILE A 325 -9.86 -16.08 -9.11
C ILE A 325 -10.40 -15.21 -7.98
N SER A 326 -11.72 -14.99 -7.96
CA SER A 326 -12.35 -14.21 -6.91
C SER A 326 -13.77 -14.70 -6.62
N LEU A 327 -14.10 -14.86 -5.34
CA LEU A 327 -15.47 -15.21 -4.93
C LEU A 327 -16.44 -14.06 -5.24
N ALA A 328 -17.58 -14.37 -5.86
CA ALA A 328 -18.61 -13.38 -6.17
C ALA A 328 -19.12 -12.62 -4.92
N ARG A 329 -19.14 -13.30 -3.76
CA ARG A 329 -19.50 -12.70 -2.47
C ARG A 329 -18.42 -11.82 -1.82
N ARG A 330 -17.26 -11.63 -2.46
CA ARG A 330 -16.14 -10.80 -1.98
C ARG A 330 -15.91 -9.57 -2.89
N PRO A 331 -16.92 -8.69 -3.07
CA PRO A 331 -16.82 -7.56 -4.00
C PRO A 331 -15.64 -6.63 -3.68
N ASN A 332 -15.34 -6.39 -2.40
CA ASN A 332 -14.24 -5.51 -1.99
C ASN A 332 -12.85 -6.08 -2.37
N ARG A 333 -12.63 -7.40 -2.21
CA ARG A 333 -11.36 -8.04 -2.62
C ARG A 333 -11.21 -8.01 -4.14
N ARG A 334 -12.30 -8.30 -4.86
CA ARG A 334 -12.40 -8.21 -6.31
C ARG A 334 -12.07 -6.81 -6.82
N GLU A 335 -12.72 -5.78 -6.29
CA GLU A 335 -12.53 -4.38 -6.68
C GLU A 335 -11.09 -3.92 -6.37
N ARG A 336 -10.55 -4.27 -5.21
CA ARG A 336 -9.15 -3.99 -4.85
C ARG A 336 -8.18 -4.61 -5.87
N MET A 337 -8.36 -5.89 -6.18
CA MET A 337 -7.51 -6.60 -7.12
C MET A 337 -7.60 -6.02 -8.54
N LEU A 338 -8.80 -5.74 -9.02
CA LEU A 338 -9.01 -5.08 -10.32
C LEU A 338 -8.41 -3.67 -10.36
N SER A 339 -8.54 -2.91 -9.28
CA SER A 339 -7.90 -1.60 -9.14
C SER A 339 -6.37 -1.72 -9.19
N SER A 340 -5.81 -2.72 -8.51
CA SER A 340 -4.37 -2.99 -8.55
C SER A 340 -3.86 -3.34 -9.95
N LEU A 341 -4.60 -4.20 -10.68
CA LEU A 341 -4.27 -4.52 -12.07
C LEU A 341 -4.41 -3.30 -12.98
N TRP A 342 -5.42 -2.46 -12.78
CA TRP A 342 -5.58 -1.21 -13.52
C TRP A 342 -4.45 -0.21 -13.26
N GLU A 343 -3.97 -0.08 -12.03
CA GLU A 343 -2.80 0.74 -11.68
C GLU A 343 -1.51 0.28 -12.36
N MET A 344 -1.35 -1.03 -12.57
CA MET A 344 -0.21 -1.58 -13.31
C MET A 344 -0.45 -1.70 -14.82
N GLU A 345 -1.63 -1.31 -15.32
CA GLU A 345 -2.11 -1.56 -16.70
C GLU A 345 -2.00 -3.03 -17.14
N ILE A 346 -2.52 -3.92 -16.29
CA ILE A 346 -2.67 -5.34 -16.55
C ILE A 346 -4.15 -5.62 -16.83
N SER A 347 -4.44 -6.24 -17.97
CA SER A 347 -5.79 -6.65 -18.34
C SER A 347 -6.11 -8.01 -17.73
N GLY A 348 -6.80 -8.03 -16.59
CA GLY A 348 -7.25 -9.27 -15.93
C GLY A 348 -8.71 -9.61 -16.22
N ARG A 349 -8.99 -10.90 -16.45
CA ARG A 349 -10.34 -11.47 -16.53
C ARG A 349 -10.69 -12.15 -15.21
N VAL A 350 -11.77 -11.71 -14.56
CA VAL A 350 -12.28 -12.36 -13.35
C VAL A 350 -12.89 -13.70 -13.71
N VAL A 351 -12.52 -14.72 -12.93
CA VAL A 351 -13.17 -16.03 -12.88
C VAL A 351 -13.92 -16.09 -11.57
N ASP A 352 -15.24 -16.31 -11.64
CA ASP A 352 -16.06 -16.49 -10.44
C ASP A 352 -15.62 -17.78 -9.75
N ALA A 353 -14.97 -17.64 -8.60
CA ALA A 353 -14.49 -18.77 -7.82
C ALA A 353 -15.66 -19.60 -7.29
N VAL A 354 -15.47 -20.92 -7.23
CA VAL A 354 -16.43 -21.84 -6.63
C VAL A 354 -16.50 -21.59 -5.13
N ASP A 355 -17.66 -21.11 -4.66
CA ASP A 355 -17.86 -20.88 -3.23
C ASP A 355 -18.10 -22.21 -2.51
N GLY A 356 -17.16 -22.58 -1.64
CA GLY A 356 -17.28 -23.78 -0.81
C GLY A 356 -18.57 -23.85 0.01
N ARG A 357 -19.17 -22.70 0.36
CA ARG A 357 -20.46 -22.64 1.08
C ARG A 357 -21.64 -23.15 0.27
N MET A 358 -21.52 -23.18 -1.05
CA MET A 358 -22.55 -23.68 -1.96
C MET A 358 -22.39 -25.18 -2.23
N LEU A 359 -21.30 -25.80 -1.77
CA LEU A 359 -21.04 -27.22 -1.99
C LEU A 359 -21.77 -28.09 -0.97
N ASN A 360 -22.34 -29.18 -1.46
CA ASN A 360 -22.93 -30.24 -0.64
C ASN A 360 -22.59 -31.60 -1.24
N SER A 361 -22.81 -32.67 -0.48
CA SER A 361 -22.45 -34.03 -0.91
C SER A 361 -23.03 -34.44 -2.27
N SER A 362 -24.20 -33.92 -2.65
CA SER A 362 -24.81 -34.22 -3.97
C SER A 362 -24.08 -33.52 -5.12
N ILE A 363 -23.72 -32.25 -4.93
CA ILE A 363 -22.96 -31.48 -5.93
C ILE A 363 -21.58 -32.12 -6.12
N LEU A 364 -20.91 -32.45 -5.02
CA LEU A 364 -19.57 -33.04 -5.05
C LEU A 364 -19.55 -34.37 -5.80
N ARG A 365 -20.54 -35.25 -5.55
CA ARG A 365 -20.72 -36.49 -6.33
C ARG A 365 -20.99 -36.21 -7.81
N SER A 366 -21.79 -35.20 -8.14
CA SER A 366 -22.08 -34.86 -9.54
C SER A 366 -20.87 -34.31 -10.30
N LEU A 367 -19.94 -33.67 -9.58
CA LEU A 367 -18.66 -33.21 -10.10
C LEU A 367 -17.59 -34.33 -10.13
N GLY A 368 -17.92 -35.53 -9.65
CA GLY A 368 -16.98 -36.65 -9.55
C GLY A 368 -15.84 -36.39 -8.56
N VAL A 369 -16.08 -35.55 -7.55
CA VAL A 369 -15.05 -35.21 -6.57
C VAL A 369 -15.06 -36.24 -5.44
N ASP A 370 -13.94 -36.94 -5.31
CA ASP A 370 -13.66 -37.87 -4.23
C ASP A 370 -12.40 -37.43 -3.50
N LEU A 371 -12.37 -37.53 -2.18
CA LEU A 371 -11.18 -37.21 -1.38
C LEU A 371 -10.08 -38.25 -1.62
N LEU A 372 -8.81 -37.83 -1.62
CA LEU A 372 -7.68 -38.75 -1.54
C LEU A 372 -7.82 -39.64 -0.29
N PRO A 373 -7.80 -40.98 -0.42
CA PRO A 373 -7.90 -41.88 0.71
C PRO A 373 -6.80 -41.62 1.75
N GLY A 374 -7.19 -41.43 3.01
CA GLY A 374 -6.25 -41.20 4.12
C GLY A 374 -5.65 -39.80 4.17
N TYR A 375 -6.16 -38.83 3.40
CA TYR A 375 -5.74 -37.44 3.52
C TYR A 375 -6.22 -36.82 4.84
N GLU A 376 -5.25 -36.33 5.61
CA GLU A 376 -5.44 -35.44 6.75
C GLU A 376 -4.54 -34.21 6.60
N ASP A 377 -5.05 -33.03 6.93
CA ASP A 377 -4.27 -31.80 6.96
C ASP A 377 -3.11 -31.94 7.96
N PRO A 378 -1.86 -31.68 7.55
CA PRO A 378 -0.68 -32.00 8.35
C PRO A 378 -0.54 -31.22 9.67
N TYR A 379 -1.29 -30.13 9.87
CA TYR A 379 -1.20 -29.32 11.10
C TYR A 379 -2.43 -29.45 11.99
N SER A 380 -3.60 -29.66 11.39
CA SER A 380 -4.86 -29.72 12.13
C SER A 380 -5.45 -31.12 12.24
N GLY A 381 -4.91 -32.11 11.50
CA GLY A 381 -5.40 -33.49 11.51
C GLY A 381 -6.83 -33.62 10.98
N ARG A 382 -7.34 -32.60 10.29
CA ARG A 382 -8.72 -32.55 9.77
C ARG A 382 -8.76 -33.03 8.32
N THR A 383 -9.95 -33.42 7.88
CA THR A 383 -10.23 -33.61 6.45
C THR A 383 -10.33 -32.27 5.71
N LEU A 384 -10.42 -32.33 4.38
CA LEU A 384 -10.57 -31.17 3.50
C LEU A 384 -11.78 -30.32 3.90
N THR A 385 -11.67 -29.00 3.83
CA THR A 385 -12.84 -28.13 3.95
C THR A 385 -13.52 -27.96 2.59
N LYS A 386 -14.81 -27.59 2.59
CA LYS A 386 -15.50 -27.24 1.35
C LYS A 386 -14.89 -26.00 0.66
N GLY A 387 -14.29 -25.10 1.43
CA GLY A 387 -13.56 -23.94 0.91
C GLY A 387 -12.29 -24.33 0.17
N GLU A 388 -11.51 -25.29 0.69
CA GLU A 388 -10.33 -25.85 -0.01
C GLU A 388 -10.72 -26.53 -1.33
N VAL A 389 -11.87 -27.21 -1.34
CA VAL A 389 -12.41 -27.81 -2.57
C VAL A 389 -12.82 -26.71 -3.55
N GLY A 390 -13.52 -25.69 -3.08
CA GLY A 390 -13.91 -24.55 -3.91
C GLY A 390 -12.70 -23.86 -4.55
N CYS A 391 -11.63 -23.67 -3.78
CA CYS A 391 -10.33 -23.20 -4.28
C CYS A 391 -9.79 -24.15 -5.37
N PHE A 392 -9.67 -25.45 -5.09
CA PHE A 392 -9.19 -26.42 -6.07
C PHE A 392 -10.00 -26.39 -7.38
N LEU A 393 -11.32 -26.46 -7.29
CA LEU A 393 -12.23 -26.44 -8.45
C LEU A 393 -12.09 -25.15 -9.26
N SER A 394 -11.81 -24.02 -8.60
CA SER A 394 -11.58 -22.75 -9.27
C SER A 394 -10.30 -22.79 -10.13
N HIS A 395 -9.19 -23.31 -9.60
CA HIS A 395 -7.97 -23.52 -10.38
C HIS A 395 -8.16 -24.57 -11.48
N TYR A 396 -8.83 -25.67 -11.17
CA TYR A 396 -9.14 -26.74 -12.12
C TYR A 396 -9.90 -26.21 -13.35
N SER A 397 -10.91 -25.37 -13.14
CA SER A 397 -11.68 -24.77 -14.24
C SER A 397 -10.82 -23.91 -15.18
N ILE A 398 -9.80 -23.23 -14.64
CA ILE A 398 -8.83 -22.49 -15.44
C ILE A 398 -7.95 -23.44 -16.24
N TRP A 399 -7.50 -24.55 -15.65
CA TRP A 399 -6.71 -25.55 -16.38
C TRP A 399 -7.50 -26.16 -17.53
N GLU A 400 -8.78 -26.49 -17.31
CA GLU A 400 -9.70 -26.95 -18.37
C GLU A 400 -9.83 -25.91 -19.47
N GLU A 401 -10.02 -24.65 -19.12
CA GLU A 401 -10.16 -23.56 -20.08
C GLU A 401 -8.88 -23.34 -20.89
N VAL A 402 -7.70 -23.41 -20.26
CA VAL A 402 -6.39 -23.33 -20.93
C VAL A 402 -6.27 -24.40 -22.01
N VAL A 403 -6.63 -25.64 -21.67
CA VAL A 403 -6.56 -26.77 -22.62
C VAL A 403 -7.61 -26.66 -23.71
N ALA A 404 -8.86 -26.34 -23.36
CA ALA A 404 -9.98 -26.23 -24.29
C ALA A 404 -9.77 -25.12 -25.32
N ARG A 405 -9.21 -23.98 -24.90
CA ARG A 405 -8.91 -22.84 -25.78
C ARG A 405 -7.52 -22.91 -26.43
N GLY A 406 -6.68 -23.85 -26.02
CA GLY A 406 -5.30 -23.96 -26.51
C GLY A 406 -4.42 -22.76 -26.16
N LEU A 407 -4.60 -22.17 -24.98
CA LEU A 407 -3.81 -21.03 -24.51
C LEU A 407 -2.38 -21.51 -24.20
N ALA A 408 -1.38 -20.95 -24.88
CA ALA A 408 0.01 -21.38 -24.78
C ALA A 408 0.60 -21.08 -23.40
N ARG A 409 0.33 -19.88 -22.86
CA ARG A 409 0.72 -19.48 -21.51
C ARG A 409 -0.26 -18.49 -20.89
N VAL A 410 -0.56 -18.71 -19.61
CA VAL A 410 -1.48 -17.87 -18.85
C VAL A 410 -0.87 -17.43 -17.52
N LEU A 411 -1.41 -16.37 -16.96
CA LEU A 411 -1.09 -15.86 -15.63
C LEU A 411 -2.34 -15.98 -14.75
N VAL A 412 -2.18 -16.48 -13.53
CA VAL A 412 -3.28 -16.69 -12.58
C VAL A 412 -2.97 -15.95 -11.29
N PHE A 413 -3.96 -15.23 -10.77
CA PHE A 413 -3.94 -14.57 -9.47
C PHE A 413 -5.14 -14.98 -8.62
N GLU A 414 -4.95 -15.10 -7.31
CA GLU A 414 -6.02 -15.01 -6.32
C GLU A 414 -6.34 -13.54 -5.98
N ASP A 415 -7.49 -13.28 -5.35
CA ASP A 415 -7.99 -11.92 -5.08
C ASP A 415 -7.42 -11.25 -3.83
N ASP A 416 -6.58 -11.94 -3.06
CA ASP A 416 -5.91 -11.48 -1.85
C ASP A 416 -4.38 -11.36 -2.00
N VAL A 417 -3.94 -11.17 -3.25
CA VAL A 417 -2.54 -10.86 -3.62
C VAL A 417 -2.17 -9.41 -3.30
N ARG A 418 -0.98 -9.25 -2.71
CA ARG A 418 -0.21 -8.00 -2.61
C ARG A 418 1.02 -8.09 -3.52
N PHE A 419 1.20 -7.09 -4.38
CA PHE A 419 2.26 -7.07 -5.37
C PHE A 419 3.55 -6.42 -4.85
N GLN A 420 4.69 -6.99 -5.21
CA GLN A 420 5.99 -6.39 -4.92
C GLN A 420 6.30 -5.19 -5.84
N SER A 421 7.24 -4.36 -5.42
CA SER A 421 7.70 -3.22 -6.23
C SER A 421 8.12 -3.66 -7.64
N ASN A 422 7.72 -2.86 -8.63
CA ASN A 422 7.93 -3.11 -10.06
C ASN A 422 7.48 -4.50 -10.55
N PHE A 423 6.37 -5.05 -10.02
CA PHE A 423 5.84 -6.36 -10.40
C PHE A 423 5.81 -6.60 -11.92
N ARG A 424 5.18 -5.68 -12.68
CA ARG A 424 5.01 -5.80 -14.12
C ARG A 424 6.34 -5.84 -14.87
N GLY A 425 7.28 -4.95 -14.52
CA GLY A 425 8.60 -4.92 -15.14
C GLY A 425 9.41 -6.17 -14.82
N ARG A 426 9.41 -6.59 -13.55
CA ARG A 426 10.13 -7.80 -13.10
C ARG A 426 9.57 -9.08 -13.72
N LEU A 427 8.24 -9.23 -13.81
CA LEU A 427 7.63 -10.38 -14.47
C LEU A 427 7.94 -10.40 -15.97
N LYS A 428 7.86 -9.25 -16.64
CA LYS A 428 8.18 -9.17 -18.07
C LYS A 428 9.63 -9.58 -18.33
N GLN A 429 10.58 -9.01 -17.57
CA GLN A 429 12.00 -9.37 -17.67
C GLN A 429 12.21 -10.86 -17.42
N LEU A 430 11.62 -11.41 -16.35
CA LEU A 430 11.70 -12.82 -16.03
C LEU A 430 11.25 -13.71 -17.20
N MET A 431 10.09 -13.40 -17.80
CA MET A 431 9.57 -14.17 -18.92
C MET A 431 10.41 -14.03 -20.20
N GLU A 432 11.01 -12.86 -20.44
CA GLU A 432 11.95 -12.64 -21.55
C GLU A 432 13.23 -13.47 -21.38
N GLU A 433 13.78 -13.53 -20.16
CA GLU A 433 14.95 -14.35 -19.83
C GLU A 433 14.66 -15.85 -19.98
N VAL A 434 13.51 -16.33 -19.49
CA VAL A 434 13.05 -17.73 -19.65
C VAL A 434 12.95 -18.12 -21.12
N GLU A 435 12.37 -17.25 -21.96
CA GLU A 435 12.26 -17.47 -23.40
C GLU A 435 13.64 -17.47 -24.08
N ALA A 436 14.51 -16.51 -23.74
CA ALA A 436 15.85 -16.39 -24.30
C ALA A 436 16.71 -17.64 -24.02
N GLN A 437 16.59 -18.22 -22.83
CA GLN A 437 17.27 -19.46 -22.43
C GLN A 437 16.56 -20.73 -22.92
N LYS A 438 15.37 -20.61 -23.53
CA LYS A 438 14.54 -21.73 -24.00
C LYS A 438 14.30 -22.77 -22.89
N LEU A 439 14.15 -22.32 -21.66
CA LEU A 439 13.91 -23.19 -20.52
C LEU A 439 12.55 -23.89 -20.72
N PRO A 440 12.48 -25.24 -20.73
CA PRO A 440 11.20 -25.92 -20.67
C PRO A 440 10.58 -25.74 -19.27
N TRP A 441 9.35 -25.24 -19.21
CA TRP A 441 8.65 -25.00 -17.96
C TRP A 441 7.16 -25.32 -18.09
N ASP A 442 6.56 -25.75 -16.99
CA ASP A 442 5.13 -26.04 -16.90
C ASP A 442 4.43 -25.05 -15.97
N LEU A 443 5.05 -24.72 -14.84
CA LEU A 443 4.52 -23.79 -13.84
C LEU A 443 5.64 -22.92 -13.26
N ILE A 444 5.39 -21.62 -13.08
CA ILE A 444 6.29 -20.73 -12.34
C ILE A 444 5.50 -20.01 -11.24
N TYR A 445 5.83 -20.28 -9.98
CA TYR A 445 5.26 -19.56 -8.85
C TYR A 445 5.74 -18.10 -8.82
N LEU A 446 4.80 -17.18 -8.63
CA LEU A 446 5.06 -15.75 -8.44
C LEU A 446 4.76 -15.31 -7.00
N GLY A 447 3.84 -16.01 -6.33
CA GLY A 447 3.53 -15.83 -4.92
C GLY A 447 3.09 -17.15 -4.30
N ARG A 448 3.81 -17.56 -3.25
CA ARG A 448 3.58 -18.79 -2.48
C ARG A 448 4.24 -18.65 -1.10
N LYS A 449 4.00 -19.61 -0.21
CA LYS A 449 4.81 -19.83 0.98
C LYS A 449 5.84 -20.92 0.73
N GLN A 450 7.11 -20.53 0.73
CA GLN A 450 8.25 -21.45 0.76
C GLN A 450 8.32 -22.14 2.14
N VAL A 451 8.52 -23.45 2.15
CA VAL A 451 8.71 -24.22 3.38
C VAL A 451 10.20 -24.33 3.74
N ASN A 452 11.04 -24.81 2.80
CA ASN A 452 12.50 -24.92 2.96
C ASN A 452 13.22 -24.09 1.87
N PRO A 453 13.20 -22.75 1.93
CA PRO A 453 13.75 -21.90 0.87
C PRO A 453 15.27 -22.09 0.67
N GLU A 454 16.00 -22.49 1.70
CA GLU A 454 17.44 -22.77 1.64
C GLU A 454 17.81 -24.03 0.84
N GLU A 455 16.86 -24.93 0.62
CA GLU A 455 17.04 -26.15 -0.19
C GLU A 455 16.78 -25.90 -1.68
N GLU A 456 16.23 -24.73 -2.05
CA GLU A 456 15.88 -24.41 -3.43
C GLU A 456 17.10 -24.02 -4.25
N VAL A 457 17.25 -24.66 -5.42
CA VAL A 457 18.42 -24.51 -6.28
C VAL A 457 18.13 -23.50 -7.38
N ALA A 458 19.02 -22.51 -7.53
CA ALA A 458 18.96 -21.54 -8.62
C ALA A 458 19.04 -22.22 -9.99
N VAL A 459 18.27 -21.71 -10.95
CA VAL A 459 18.31 -22.21 -12.33
C VAL A 459 19.54 -21.64 -13.03
N GLU A 460 20.34 -22.51 -13.63
CA GLU A 460 21.56 -22.11 -14.34
C GLU A 460 21.24 -21.10 -15.45
N GLY A 461 21.95 -19.97 -15.46
CA GLY A 461 21.74 -18.88 -16.42
C GLY A 461 20.50 -18.01 -16.17
N LEU A 462 19.70 -18.30 -15.13
CA LEU A 462 18.47 -17.58 -14.77
C LEU A 462 18.44 -17.28 -13.26
N PRO A 463 19.18 -16.27 -12.79
CA PRO A 463 19.27 -15.96 -11.35
C PRO A 463 17.93 -15.53 -10.73
N GLY A 464 16.96 -15.10 -11.55
CA GLY A 464 15.60 -14.79 -11.12
C GLY A 464 14.71 -16.00 -10.87
N LEU A 465 15.21 -17.23 -11.06
CA LEU A 465 14.47 -18.47 -10.85
C LEU A 465 15.20 -19.46 -9.97
N VAL A 466 14.40 -20.22 -9.22
CA VAL A 466 14.81 -21.45 -8.53
C VAL A 466 13.90 -22.59 -8.94
N VAL A 467 14.40 -23.83 -8.84
CA VAL A 467 13.55 -25.03 -8.89
C VAL A 467 12.63 -25.01 -7.66
N ALA A 468 11.32 -25.12 -7.88
CA ALA A 468 10.36 -24.98 -6.78
C ALA A 468 10.42 -26.20 -5.84
N GLY A 469 10.57 -25.95 -4.54
CA GLY A 469 10.43 -26.97 -3.50
C GLY A 469 9.00 -27.09 -2.97
N TYR A 470 8.85 -27.83 -1.87
CA TYR A 470 7.56 -27.95 -1.17
C TYR A 470 7.03 -26.58 -0.74
N SER A 471 5.73 -26.37 -0.98
CA SER A 471 5.09 -25.06 -0.94
C SER A 471 3.71 -25.13 -0.34
N TYR A 472 3.28 -24.04 0.31
CA TYR A 472 1.87 -23.76 0.57
C TYR A 472 1.42 -22.50 -0.19
N TRP A 473 0.11 -22.28 -0.26
CA TRP A 473 -0.53 -21.18 -0.99
C TRP A 473 -0.30 -21.20 -2.50
N THR A 474 -1.31 -20.78 -3.26
CA THR A 474 -1.25 -20.68 -4.73
C THR A 474 -1.66 -19.27 -5.19
N LEU A 475 -1.13 -18.26 -4.48
CA LEU A 475 -1.52 -16.84 -4.63
C LEU A 475 -1.38 -16.33 -6.07
N ALA A 476 -0.26 -16.66 -6.71
CA ALA A 476 0.01 -16.23 -8.08
C ALA A 476 0.99 -17.19 -8.78
N TYR A 477 0.70 -17.56 -10.03
CA TYR A 477 1.60 -18.39 -10.85
C TYR A 477 1.36 -18.18 -12.35
N THR A 478 2.36 -18.49 -13.16
CA THR A 478 2.21 -18.69 -14.60
C THR A 478 2.07 -20.18 -14.91
N LEU A 479 1.28 -20.51 -15.94
CA LEU A 479 1.03 -21.89 -16.36
C LEU A 479 1.13 -22.02 -17.88
N SER A 480 1.86 -23.02 -18.35
CA SER A 480 1.93 -23.36 -19.77
C SER A 480 0.80 -24.32 -20.17
N LEU A 481 0.48 -24.39 -21.46
CA LEU A 481 -0.46 -25.37 -22.00
C LEU A 481 -0.07 -26.81 -21.66
N ALA A 482 1.24 -27.10 -21.71
CA ALA A 482 1.77 -28.42 -21.36
C ALA A 482 1.55 -28.72 -19.87
N GLY A 483 1.81 -27.75 -19.00
CA GLY A 483 1.52 -27.86 -17.57
C GLY A 483 0.06 -28.13 -17.29
N ALA A 484 -0.86 -27.35 -17.88
CA ALA A 484 -2.31 -27.57 -17.72
C ALA A 484 -2.73 -28.99 -18.15
N ARG A 485 -2.20 -29.49 -19.28
CA ARG A 485 -2.47 -30.87 -19.74
C ARG A 485 -1.98 -31.92 -18.75
N LYS A 486 -0.77 -31.76 -18.19
CA LYS A 486 -0.20 -32.68 -17.19
C LYS A 486 -1.07 -32.70 -15.91
N LEU A 487 -1.48 -31.52 -15.43
CA LEU A 487 -2.34 -31.40 -14.25
C LEU A 487 -3.70 -32.07 -14.45
N LEU A 488 -4.35 -31.89 -15.60
CA LEU A 488 -5.64 -32.53 -15.90
C LEU A 488 -5.53 -34.03 -16.15
N ALA A 489 -4.46 -34.48 -16.82
CA ALA A 489 -4.23 -35.89 -17.13
C ALA A 489 -4.09 -36.77 -15.88
N SER A 490 -3.71 -36.17 -14.74
CA SER A 490 -3.67 -36.86 -13.45
C SER A 490 -5.06 -37.13 -12.85
N GLN A 491 -6.15 -36.65 -13.46
CA GLN A 491 -7.53 -36.85 -12.99
C GLN A 491 -7.71 -36.53 -11.49
N PRO A 492 -7.35 -35.32 -11.04
CA PRO A 492 -7.25 -35.02 -9.62
C PRO A 492 -8.60 -34.97 -8.89
N LEU A 493 -9.72 -34.83 -9.60
CA LEU A 493 -11.04 -34.75 -8.97
C LEU A 493 -11.39 -36.04 -8.22
N HIS A 494 -11.02 -37.22 -8.71
CA HIS A 494 -11.31 -38.52 -8.08
C HIS A 494 -10.41 -38.86 -6.89
N ARG A 495 -9.51 -37.94 -6.49
CA ARG A 495 -8.55 -38.13 -5.40
C ARG A 495 -8.02 -36.78 -4.92
N MET A 496 -8.96 -35.90 -4.60
CA MET A 496 -8.71 -34.50 -4.29
C MET A 496 -8.05 -34.33 -2.92
N LEU A 497 -7.16 -33.36 -2.88
CA LEU A 497 -6.52 -32.74 -1.71
C LEU A 497 -6.32 -31.24 -2.05
N PRO A 498 -5.90 -30.37 -1.12
CA PRO A 498 -5.76 -28.94 -1.41
C PRO A 498 -4.85 -28.68 -2.62
N VAL A 499 -5.13 -27.61 -3.38
CA VAL A 499 -4.38 -27.32 -4.62
C VAL A 499 -2.88 -27.10 -4.34
N ASP A 500 -2.54 -26.50 -3.20
CA ASP A 500 -1.18 -26.23 -2.78
C ASP A 500 -0.45 -27.47 -2.25
N GLU A 501 -1.15 -28.57 -1.99
CA GLU A 501 -0.55 -29.88 -1.69
C GLU A 501 -0.47 -30.74 -2.98
N PHE A 502 -1.44 -30.59 -3.88
CA PHE A 502 -1.49 -31.31 -5.16
C PHE A 502 -0.39 -30.87 -6.12
N LEU A 503 -0.14 -29.56 -6.24
CA LEU A 503 0.89 -29.06 -7.15
C LEU A 503 2.28 -29.63 -6.78
N PRO A 504 2.77 -29.59 -5.52
CA PRO A 504 4.02 -30.24 -5.13
C PRO A 504 4.09 -31.74 -5.38
N ILE A 505 2.97 -32.45 -5.33
CA ILE A 505 2.95 -33.87 -5.74
C ILE A 505 3.28 -33.96 -7.24
N MET A 506 2.67 -33.13 -8.08
CA MET A 506 2.85 -33.21 -9.53
C MET A 506 4.27 -32.86 -10.01
N PHE A 507 5.05 -32.10 -9.23
CA PHE A 507 6.48 -31.85 -9.49
C PHE A 507 7.43 -32.65 -8.55
N ASP A 508 6.92 -33.70 -7.90
CA ASP A 508 7.63 -34.69 -7.08
C ASP A 508 8.38 -34.14 -5.85
N GLN A 509 7.97 -32.99 -5.33
CA GLN A 509 8.58 -32.35 -4.15
C GLN A 509 7.71 -32.42 -2.89
N HIS A 510 6.61 -33.17 -2.92
CA HIS A 510 5.77 -33.37 -1.74
C HIS A 510 6.43 -34.32 -0.72
N PRO A 511 6.46 -34.01 0.59
CA PRO A 511 7.15 -34.82 1.60
C PRO A 511 6.43 -36.15 1.91
N ASN A 512 5.12 -36.23 1.70
CA ASN A 512 4.35 -37.45 1.94
C ASN A 512 4.37 -38.41 0.72
N GLU A 513 5.16 -39.49 0.82
CA GLU A 513 5.27 -40.54 -0.20
C GLU A 513 3.95 -41.29 -0.46
N GLN A 514 3.10 -41.47 0.56
CA GLN A 514 1.81 -42.14 0.39
C GLN A 514 0.90 -41.32 -0.51
N TYR A 515 0.85 -40.00 -0.31
CA TYR A 515 0.06 -39.11 -1.16
C TYR A 515 0.60 -39.11 -2.60
N LYS A 516 1.93 -39.04 -2.78
CA LYS A 516 2.57 -39.09 -4.10
C LYS A 516 2.26 -40.39 -4.86
N ALA A 517 2.15 -41.52 -4.17
CA ALA A 517 1.88 -42.82 -4.80
C ALA A 517 0.55 -42.86 -5.58
N HIS A 518 -0.39 -41.97 -5.28
CA HIS A 518 -1.67 -41.88 -5.99
C HIS A 518 -1.59 -41.11 -7.31
N PHE A 519 -0.49 -40.41 -7.59
CA PHE A 519 -0.35 -39.57 -8.78
C PHE A 519 0.85 -39.97 -9.63
N TRP A 520 0.61 -40.12 -10.94
CA TRP A 520 1.62 -40.43 -11.95
C TRP A 520 1.15 -39.98 -13.34
N PRO A 521 2.04 -39.49 -14.23
CA PRO A 521 3.43 -39.11 -13.95
C PRO A 521 3.52 -37.83 -13.11
N ARG A 522 4.60 -37.72 -12.30
CA ARG A 522 4.91 -36.54 -11.47
C ARG A 522 6.06 -35.75 -12.12
N ASP A 523 5.85 -35.35 -13.37
CA ASP A 523 6.87 -34.76 -14.25
C ASP A 523 6.58 -33.29 -14.57
N LEU A 524 5.81 -32.59 -13.74
CA LEU A 524 5.55 -31.15 -13.90
C LEU A 524 6.85 -30.37 -13.64
N GLN A 525 7.31 -29.60 -14.61
CA GLN A 525 8.49 -28.74 -14.45
C GLN A 525 8.09 -27.43 -13.76
N ALA A 526 8.26 -27.40 -12.44
CA ALA A 526 7.89 -26.26 -11.61
C ALA A 526 9.10 -25.43 -11.15
N PHE A 527 9.00 -24.12 -11.35
CA PHE A 527 9.98 -23.13 -10.90
C PHE A 527 9.31 -22.08 -10.00
N SER A 528 10.10 -21.22 -9.39
CA SER A 528 9.62 -20.09 -8.60
C SER A 528 10.46 -18.85 -8.87
N ALA A 529 9.82 -17.70 -8.98
CA ALA A 529 10.50 -16.42 -9.03
C ALA A 529 11.28 -16.18 -7.73
N GLN A 530 12.52 -15.70 -7.85
CA GLN A 530 13.39 -15.36 -6.73
C GLN A 530 13.96 -13.93 -6.92
N PRO A 531 13.67 -12.97 -6.01
CA PRO A 531 12.66 -13.08 -4.96
C PRO A 531 11.23 -13.11 -5.54
N LEU A 532 10.28 -13.63 -4.77
CA LEU A 532 8.85 -13.67 -5.13
C LEU A 532 8.34 -12.29 -5.58
N LEU A 533 7.35 -12.30 -6.47
CA LEU A 533 6.75 -11.09 -7.03
C LEU A 533 5.41 -10.73 -6.38
N ALA A 534 4.81 -11.67 -5.66
CA ALA A 534 3.55 -11.52 -4.95
C ALA A 534 3.63 -12.14 -3.54
N ALA A 535 2.88 -11.55 -2.62
CA ALA A 535 2.71 -11.98 -1.24
C ALA A 535 1.21 -11.91 -0.87
N PRO A 536 0.75 -12.54 0.23
CA PRO A 536 -0.63 -12.34 0.67
C PRO A 536 -0.80 -10.91 1.22
N THR A 537 -2.01 -10.37 1.12
CA THR A 537 -2.36 -9.08 1.74
C THR A 537 -2.20 -9.12 3.26
N HIS A 538 -2.57 -10.23 3.89
CA HIS A 538 -2.56 -10.45 5.33
C HIS A 538 -2.02 -11.83 5.67
N TYR A 539 -1.41 -11.96 6.85
CA TYR A 539 -0.94 -13.22 7.40
C TYR A 539 -1.75 -13.60 8.64
N ALA A 540 -1.82 -14.89 8.98
CA ALA A 540 -2.48 -15.30 10.22
C ALA A 540 -1.84 -14.61 11.42
N GLY A 541 -2.70 -14.09 12.30
CA GLY A 541 -2.32 -13.24 13.43
C GLY A 541 -2.48 -11.74 13.16
N ASP A 542 -2.63 -11.30 11.90
CA ASP A 542 -3.02 -9.93 11.58
C ASP A 542 -4.50 -9.72 11.95
N ALA A 543 -4.85 -8.53 12.44
CA ALA A 543 -6.20 -8.23 12.95
C ALA A 543 -7.30 -8.36 11.87
N GLU A 544 -6.95 -8.15 10.60
CA GLU A 544 -7.86 -8.22 9.45
C GLU A 544 -7.69 -9.51 8.63
N TRP A 545 -6.90 -10.47 9.12
CA TRP A 545 -6.68 -11.74 8.42
C TRP A 545 -7.96 -12.59 8.37
N LEU A 546 -8.27 -13.11 7.18
CA LEU A 546 -9.44 -13.93 6.93
C LEU A 546 -9.19 -14.91 5.78
N SER A 547 -9.42 -16.19 6.04
CA SER A 547 -9.25 -17.29 5.09
C SER A 547 -10.60 -17.91 4.73
N ASP A 548 -11.04 -17.79 3.48
CA ASP A 548 -12.29 -18.41 2.99
C ASP A 548 -12.15 -19.93 2.75
N THR A 549 -10.93 -20.43 2.66
CA THR A 549 -10.63 -21.87 2.57
C THR A 549 -10.71 -22.51 3.95
N GLU A 550 -10.04 -21.95 4.95
CA GLU A 550 -9.88 -22.59 6.26
C GLU A 550 -11.04 -22.35 7.24
N THR A 551 -11.90 -21.35 7.01
CA THR A 551 -13.04 -21.03 7.90
C THR A 551 -14.38 -21.63 7.45
N SER A 552 -14.35 -22.57 6.50
CA SER A 552 -15.53 -23.24 5.96
C SER A 552 -15.82 -24.59 6.64
N SER A 553 -16.99 -25.19 6.40
CA SER A 553 -17.35 -26.47 7.00
C SER A 553 -16.47 -27.62 6.47
N PRO A 554 -16.31 -28.71 7.23
CA PRO A 554 -15.69 -29.94 6.73
C PRO A 554 -16.38 -30.44 5.45
N TRP A 555 -15.62 -31.17 4.63
CA TRP A 555 -16.06 -31.77 3.37
C TRP A 555 -17.35 -32.60 3.50
N ASP A 556 -17.41 -33.43 4.54
CA ASP A 556 -18.48 -34.39 4.83
C ASP A 556 -19.63 -33.80 5.68
N ASP A 557 -19.55 -32.51 6.02
CA ASP A 557 -20.54 -31.83 6.84
C ASP A 557 -21.49 -30.96 6.00
N ASP A 558 -22.70 -31.48 5.77
CA ASP A 558 -23.79 -30.77 5.10
C ASP A 558 -24.62 -29.87 6.04
N SER A 559 -24.32 -29.82 7.33
CA SER A 559 -24.99 -28.90 8.27
C SER A 559 -24.64 -27.43 8.04
N GLY A 560 -23.54 -27.16 7.30
CA GLY A 560 -23.05 -25.81 7.03
C GLY A 560 -22.40 -25.13 8.23
N ARG A 561 -22.09 -25.89 9.29
CA ARG A 561 -21.42 -25.37 10.48
C ARG A 561 -19.99 -24.95 10.13
N LEU A 562 -19.73 -23.65 10.26
CA LEU A 562 -18.40 -23.09 10.03
C LEU A 562 -17.43 -23.55 11.13
N ILE A 563 -16.19 -23.83 10.73
CA ILE A 563 -15.11 -24.09 11.67
C ILE A 563 -14.63 -22.73 12.19
N SER A 564 -14.80 -22.49 13.49
CA SER A 564 -14.18 -21.35 14.17
C SER A 564 -12.71 -21.65 14.39
N TRP A 565 -11.84 -20.99 13.64
CA TRP A 565 -10.41 -21.29 13.69
C TRP A 565 -9.56 -20.04 13.47
N THR A 566 -8.44 -19.94 14.19
CA THR A 566 -7.63 -18.72 14.35
C THR A 566 -6.37 -18.68 13.47
N GLY A 567 -6.29 -19.50 12.42
CA GLY A 567 -5.12 -19.63 11.54
C GLY A 567 -4.26 -20.87 11.82
N SER A 568 -3.62 -21.42 10.79
CA SER A 568 -2.66 -22.55 10.86
C SER A 568 -1.26 -21.96 10.93
N GLN A 569 -0.31 -22.78 11.39
CA GLN A 569 1.11 -22.53 11.13
C GLN A 569 1.39 -22.37 9.61
N LYS A 570 0.60 -22.97 8.72
CA LYS A 570 0.60 -22.72 7.26
C LYS A 570 0.42 -21.25 6.91
N THR A 571 -0.36 -20.50 7.68
CA THR A 571 -0.75 -19.12 7.36
C THR A 571 0.11 -18.04 8.05
N LEU A 572 1.07 -18.43 8.89
CA LEU A 572 2.00 -17.51 9.57
C LEU A 572 3.07 -16.93 8.63
N ARG A 573 3.59 -15.74 8.98
CA ARG A 573 4.60 -14.98 8.22
C ARG A 573 6.01 -15.62 8.20
N GLY A 574 6.33 -16.53 9.13
CA GLY A 574 7.66 -17.15 9.25
C GLY A 574 7.73 -18.60 8.72
N PRO A 575 8.95 -19.10 8.40
CA PRO A 575 9.18 -20.48 7.94
C PRO A 575 9.28 -21.51 9.07
N VAL A 576 9.12 -21.13 10.34
CA VAL A 576 9.45 -22.01 11.49
C VAL A 576 8.53 -23.23 11.57
N LEU A 577 9.08 -24.36 11.13
CA LEU A 577 8.65 -25.72 11.44
C LEU A 577 9.17 -26.11 12.83
N ASP A 578 8.44 -25.80 13.90
CA ASP A 578 8.73 -26.41 15.20
C ASP A 578 8.03 -27.78 15.29
N LEU A 579 8.69 -28.80 14.75
CA LEU A 579 8.47 -30.20 15.12
C LEU A 579 9.23 -30.53 16.42
N ALA A 580 9.03 -29.77 17.49
CA ALA A 580 9.42 -30.13 18.86
C ALA A 580 8.73 -29.21 19.88
N GLY A 581 8.19 -29.80 20.95
CA GLY A 581 7.35 -29.10 21.91
C GLY A 581 8.05 -28.06 22.80
N SER A 582 7.24 -27.10 23.27
CA SER A 582 7.42 -26.27 24.47
C SER A 582 8.74 -25.51 24.63
N SER A 583 8.71 -24.19 24.40
CA SER A 583 8.77 -23.14 25.45
C SER A 583 9.12 -21.78 24.81
N GLY A 584 8.43 -20.72 25.24
CA GLY A 584 8.40 -19.45 24.52
C GLY A 584 9.72 -18.69 24.51
N HIS A 585 9.98 -17.98 23.41
CA HIS A 585 10.70 -16.72 23.38
C HIS A 585 10.36 -15.92 22.11
N SER A 586 9.88 -14.70 22.33
CA SER A 586 10.03 -13.46 21.53
C SER A 586 10.39 -13.59 20.04
N LEU A 587 9.41 -13.24 19.20
CA LEU A 587 9.53 -13.05 17.74
C LEU A 587 10.36 -11.79 17.42
N HIS A 588 11.49 -11.98 16.74
CA HIS A 588 12.18 -10.92 15.98
C HIS A 588 11.67 -10.95 14.52
N PRO A 589 11.21 -9.83 13.95
CA PRO A 589 10.98 -9.73 12.52
C PRO A 589 12.33 -9.60 11.79
N GLN A 590 12.56 -10.47 10.81
CA GLN A 590 13.64 -10.30 9.82
C GLN A 590 13.44 -8.98 9.04
N PRO A 591 14.55 -8.40 8.53
CA PRO A 591 14.60 -7.01 8.11
C PRO A 591 13.76 -6.80 6.84
N ARG A 592 12.83 -5.84 6.90
CA ARG A 592 12.41 -5.15 5.68
C ARG A 592 13.64 -4.43 5.16
N ASP A 593 13.93 -4.57 3.87
CA ASP A 593 15.06 -3.97 3.17
C ASP A 593 15.41 -2.59 3.75
N GLU A 594 16.58 -2.53 4.38
CA GLU A 594 17.18 -1.30 4.88
C GLU A 594 17.89 -0.62 3.72
N LEU A 595 17.21 0.33 3.07
CA LEU A 595 17.83 1.51 2.46
C LEU A 595 16.89 2.70 2.63
#